data_AF-A0A5N0EM64-F1
#
_entry.id   AF-A0A5N0EM64-F1
#
_cell.length_a   1.000
_cell.length_b   1.000
_cell.length_c   1.000
_cell.angle_alpha   90.00
_cell.angle_beta   90.00
_cell.angle_gamma   90.00
#
_symmetry.space_group_name_H-M   'P 1'
#
loop_
_entity.id
_entity.type
_entity.pdbx_description
1 polymer ?
#
loop_
_entity_poly.entity_id
_entity_poly.type
_entity_poly.pdbx_seq_one_letter_code
_entity_poly.pdbx_strand_id
1 'polypeptide(L)'
;MTIKATDWLITSDVAHEAAFRVDLPEQDRGSWILSYLPTNRRLSKNQAMAGMVLAEMIVLGGLYPAGLNHEVAQLHAAELGSTLHDIMSLLALRAPAESPEPDADWCPADDRARSAAALMHGMRCFAA
;
A
#
# COMPACT_ATOMS: atom_id res chain seq x y z
N MET A 1 -8.93 -10.79 10.01
CA MET A 1 -7.55 -10.30 9.85
C MET A 1 -6.84 -10.64 11.13
N THR A 2 -5.84 -11.49 11.03
CA THR A 2 -5.26 -12.16 12.19
C THR A 2 -3.76 -12.25 11.99
N ILE A 3 -3.05 -11.44 12.75
CA ILE A 3 -1.61 -11.60 12.95
C ILE A 3 -1.38 -12.91 13.72
N LYS A 4 -0.57 -13.79 13.13
CA LYS A 4 -0.12 -15.03 13.76
C LYS A 4 1.29 -14.84 14.26
N ALA A 5 1.49 -14.96 15.57
CA ALA A 5 2.79 -14.86 16.22
C ALA A 5 3.18 -16.18 16.87
N THR A 6 4.39 -16.64 16.54
CA THR A 6 5.08 -17.76 17.19
C THR A 6 6.33 -17.23 17.89
N ASP A 7 7.16 -18.13 18.43
CA ASP A 7 8.43 -17.74 19.04
C ASP A 7 9.49 -17.29 18.03
N TRP A 8 9.27 -17.57 16.74
CA TRP A 8 10.26 -17.38 15.67
C TRP A 8 9.78 -16.51 14.51
N LEU A 9 8.46 -16.46 14.30
CA LEU A 9 7.85 -15.87 13.13
C LEU A 9 6.57 -15.14 13.52
N ILE A 10 6.40 -13.92 13.02
CA ILE A 10 5.14 -13.18 13.03
C ILE A 10 4.74 -12.94 11.57
N THR A 11 3.50 -13.26 11.22
CA THR A 11 2.95 -13.10 9.86
C THR A 11 1.54 -12.56 9.92
N SER A 12 1.08 -12.00 8.81
CA SER A 12 -0.28 -11.53 8.61
C SER A 12 -0.93 -12.30 7.47
N ASP A 13 -2.25 -12.49 7.53
CA ASP A 13 -3.06 -12.99 6.41
C ASP A 13 -3.42 -11.90 5.39
N VAL A 14 -3.09 -10.63 5.69
CA VAL A 14 -3.37 -9.45 4.88
C VAL A 14 -2.09 -8.82 4.34
N ALA A 15 -1.14 -8.52 5.22
CA ALA A 15 0.16 -8.01 4.81
C ALA A 15 1.03 -9.17 4.35
N HIS A 16 1.51 -9.13 3.10
CA HIS A 16 2.47 -10.08 2.53
C HIS A 16 3.90 -9.87 3.09
N GLU A 17 4.00 -9.55 4.37
CA GLU A 17 5.23 -9.27 5.09
C GLU A 17 5.36 -10.17 6.32
N ALA A 18 6.57 -10.26 6.86
CA ALA A 18 6.88 -11.13 7.98
C ALA A 18 7.92 -10.52 8.92
N ALA A 19 7.83 -10.88 10.20
CA ALA A 19 8.88 -10.63 11.18
C ALA A 19 9.56 -11.93 11.57
N PHE A 20 10.89 -11.94 11.58
CA PHE A 20 11.70 -13.11 11.92
C PHE A 20 12.52 -12.84 13.16
N ARG A 21 12.59 -13.82 14.06
CA ARG A 21 13.52 -13.79 15.18
C ARG A 21 14.90 -14.26 14.72
N VAL A 22 15.93 -13.53 15.14
CA VAL A 22 17.34 -13.78 14.83
C VAL A 22 18.01 -14.33 16.08
N ASP A 23 18.31 -15.64 16.10
CA ASP A 23 19.03 -16.31 17.20
C ASP A 23 20.44 -16.77 16.77
N LEU A 24 21.15 -15.94 16.02
CA LEU A 24 22.57 -16.16 15.78
C LEU A 24 23.40 -15.99 17.07
N PRO A 25 24.55 -16.67 17.22
CA PRO A 25 25.43 -16.57 18.39
C PRO A 25 26.24 -15.26 18.43
N GLU A 26 25.54 -14.12 18.37
CA GLU A 26 26.11 -12.77 18.41
C GLU A 26 25.33 -11.89 19.41
N GLN A 27 25.73 -10.62 19.55
CA GLN A 27 25.10 -9.64 20.46
C GLN A 27 23.61 -9.41 20.21
N ASP A 28 23.11 -9.77 19.03
CA ASP A 28 21.73 -9.56 18.59
C ASP A 28 20.80 -10.77 18.81
N ARG A 29 21.23 -11.78 19.58
CA ARG A 29 20.40 -12.96 19.85
C ARG A 29 19.04 -12.56 20.44
N GLY A 30 17.96 -13.11 19.89
CA GLY A 30 16.60 -12.85 20.35
C GLY A 30 15.98 -11.57 19.80
N SER A 31 16.71 -10.84 18.94
CA SER A 31 16.17 -9.70 18.23
C SER A 31 15.27 -10.12 17.07
N TRP A 32 14.45 -9.18 16.62
CA TRP A 32 13.54 -9.37 15.50
C TRP A 32 13.92 -8.46 14.34
N ILE A 33 13.66 -8.93 13.12
CA ILE A 33 13.75 -8.14 11.89
C ILE A 33 12.41 -8.19 11.17
N LEU A 34 12.06 -7.13 10.45
CA LEU A 34 10.88 -7.07 9.58
C LEU A 34 11.33 -7.12 8.12
N SER A 35 10.63 -7.90 7.30
CA SER A 35 10.97 -8.14 5.89
C SER A 35 11.03 -6.89 5.02
N TYR A 36 10.28 -5.84 5.40
CA TYR A 36 10.22 -4.56 4.68
C TYR A 36 11.14 -3.47 5.27
N LEU A 37 11.82 -3.73 6.39
CA LEU A 37 12.80 -2.81 6.97
C LEU A 37 14.24 -3.21 6.61
N PRO A 38 15.19 -2.26 6.67
CA PRO A 38 16.61 -2.58 6.58
C PRO A 38 17.02 -3.69 7.58
N THR A 39 17.73 -4.72 7.12
CA THR A 39 18.03 -5.92 7.93
C THR A 39 18.98 -5.68 9.10
N ASN A 40 19.68 -4.54 9.11
CA ASN A 40 20.49 -4.08 10.24
C ASN A 40 19.66 -3.48 11.38
N ARG A 41 18.35 -3.24 11.19
CA ARG A 41 17.44 -2.83 12.27
C ARG A 41 17.10 -4.04 13.13
N ARG A 42 17.54 -4.00 14.38
CA ARG A 42 17.19 -4.98 15.41
C ARG A 42 16.05 -4.46 16.25
N LEU A 43 15.00 -5.26 16.37
CA LEU A 43 13.77 -4.90 17.05
C LEU A 43 13.53 -5.80 18.25
N SER A 44 12.85 -5.28 19.26
CA SER A 44 12.18 -6.12 20.25
C SER A 44 10.99 -6.85 19.64
N LYS A 45 10.50 -7.92 20.29
CA LYS A 45 9.28 -8.62 19.88
C LYS A 45 8.08 -7.68 19.76
N ASN A 46 7.96 -6.71 20.69
CA ASN A 46 6.86 -5.74 20.68
C ASN A 46 6.95 -4.79 19.48
N GLN A 47 8.16 -4.32 19.14
CA GLN A 47 8.35 -3.49 17.94
C GLN A 47 8.08 -4.27 16.66
N ALA A 48 8.50 -5.54 16.59
CA ALA A 48 8.17 -6.40 15.45
C ALA A 48 6.66 -6.59 15.29
N MET A 49 5.94 -6.78 16.40
CA MET A 49 4.48 -6.84 16.41
C MET A 49 3.85 -5.51 15.94
N ALA A 50 4.31 -4.38 16.47
CA ALA A 50 3.83 -3.06 16.06
C ALA A 50 4.04 -2.80 14.56
N GLY A 51 5.18 -3.22 14.01
CA GLY A 51 5.42 -3.12 12.58
C GLY A 51 4.49 -4.00 11.75
N MET A 52 4.21 -5.23 12.19
CA MET A 52 3.23 -6.08 11.51
C MET A 52 1.82 -5.48 11.53
N VAL A 53 1.38 -4.92 12.66
CA VAL A 53 0.10 -4.20 12.77
C VAL A 53 0.07 -3.00 11.82
N LEU A 54 1.15 -2.22 11.79
CA LEU A 54 1.25 -1.06 10.91
C LEU A 54 1.19 -1.45 9.43
N ALA A 55 1.88 -2.53 9.03
CA ALA A 55 1.84 -3.03 7.66
C ALA A 55 0.41 -3.46 7.26
N GLU A 56 -0.31 -4.16 8.15
CA GLU A 56 -1.74 -4.47 7.93
C GLU A 56 -2.58 -3.21 7.74
N MET A 57 -2.43 -2.22 8.64
CA MET A 57 -3.18 -0.98 8.57
C MET A 57 -2.98 -0.26 7.23
N ILE A 58 -1.74 -0.19 6.75
CA ILE A 58 -1.39 0.48 5.49
C ILE A 58 -2.00 -0.27 4.30
N VAL A 59 -1.85 -1.59 4.23
CA VAL A 59 -2.41 -2.41 3.15
C VAL A 59 -3.95 -2.29 3.11
N LEU A 60 -4.60 -2.35 4.28
CA LEU A 60 -6.05 -2.18 4.38
C LEU A 60 -6.53 -0.78 4.06
N GLY A 61 -5.76 0.23 4.47
CA GLY A 61 -6.03 1.62 4.12
C GLY A 61 -5.99 1.88 2.62
N GLY A 62 -5.11 1.16 1.89
CA GLY A 62 -5.08 1.20 0.42
C GLY A 62 -6.31 0.56 -0.22
N LEU A 63 -6.82 -0.55 0.35
CA LEU A 63 -8.03 -1.22 -0.12
C LEU A 63 -9.32 -0.47 0.23
N TYR A 64 -9.33 0.20 1.39
CA TYR A 64 -10.47 0.93 1.93
C TYR A 64 -10.03 2.33 2.38
N PRO A 65 -10.24 3.39 1.57
CA PRO A 65 -9.69 4.72 1.84
C PRO A 65 -10.21 5.39 3.12
N ALA A 66 -11.33 4.93 3.69
CA ALA A 66 -11.82 5.39 5.00
C ALA A 66 -11.25 4.59 6.19
N GLY A 67 -10.43 3.56 5.94
CA GLY A 67 -10.01 2.55 6.93
C GLY A 67 -8.70 2.83 7.63
N LEU A 68 -7.85 3.74 7.13
CA LEU A 68 -6.57 4.05 7.76
C LEU A 68 -6.75 5.05 8.91
N ASN A 69 -6.65 4.58 10.15
CA ASN A 69 -6.49 5.48 11.29
C ASN A 69 -5.05 6.05 11.32
N HIS A 70 -4.91 7.26 10.79
CA HIS A 70 -3.60 7.89 10.57
C HIS A 70 -2.83 8.17 11.87
N GLU A 71 -3.52 8.56 12.95
CA GLU A 71 -2.90 8.83 14.24
C GLU A 71 -2.30 7.56 14.86
N VAL A 72 -3.06 6.47 14.82
CA VAL A 72 -2.58 5.15 15.31
C VAL A 72 -1.44 4.63 14.44
N ALA A 73 -1.51 4.82 13.11
CA ALA A 73 -0.45 4.43 12.20
C ALA A 73 0.85 5.21 12.47
N GLN A 74 0.76 6.51 12.77
CA GLN A 74 1.91 7.33 13.15
C GLN A 74 2.53 6.88 14.48
N LEU A 75 1.70 6.49 15.46
CA LEU A 75 2.20 5.98 16.73
C LEU A 75 3.05 4.71 16.54
N HIS A 76 2.55 3.74 15.76
CA HIS A 76 3.32 2.53 15.47
C HIS A 76 4.58 2.80 14.65
N ALA A 77 4.55 3.76 13.72
CA ALA A 77 5.76 4.15 12.98
C ALA A 77 6.82 4.74 13.93
N ALA A 78 6.39 5.56 14.91
CA ALA A 78 7.27 6.11 15.92
C ALA A 78 7.86 5.03 16.85
N GLU A 79 7.13 3.98 17.19
CA GLU A 79 7.64 2.81 17.94
C GLU A 79 8.79 2.10 17.20
N LEU A 80 8.77 2.15 15.86
CA LEU A 80 9.85 1.67 15.00
C LEU A 80 10.97 2.69 14.81
N GLY A 81 10.84 3.92 15.31
CA GLY A 81 11.79 5.00 15.07
C GLY A 81 11.89 5.39 13.59
N SER A 82 10.76 5.40 12.89
CA SER A 82 10.60 5.78 11.48
C SER A 82 9.39 6.69 11.30
N THR A 83 9.32 7.42 10.18
CA THR A 83 8.09 8.15 9.85
C THR A 83 7.09 7.22 9.17
N LEU A 84 5.79 7.52 9.30
CA LEU A 84 4.75 6.76 8.60
C LEU A 84 4.99 6.76 7.08
N HIS A 85 5.41 7.90 6.53
CA HIS A 85 5.73 8.05 5.12
C HIS A 85 6.85 7.10 4.66
N ASP A 86 7.92 6.96 5.44
CA ASP A 86 9.03 6.06 5.11
C ASP A 86 8.54 4.61 5.07
N ILE A 87 7.72 4.21 6.05
CA ILE A 87 7.16 2.86 6.11
C ILE A 87 6.26 2.59 4.90
N MET A 88 5.37 3.53 4.56
CA MET A 88 4.52 3.43 3.37
C MET A 88 5.35 3.31 2.09
N SER A 89 6.44 4.07 1.99
CA SER A 89 7.34 4.02 0.83
C SER A 89 8.03 2.66 0.71
N LEU A 90 8.55 2.12 1.82
CA LEU A 90 9.19 0.80 1.85
C LEU A 90 8.21 -0.32 1.45
N LEU A 91 6.97 -0.25 1.91
CA LEU A 91 5.93 -1.21 1.53
C LEU A 91 5.51 -1.05 0.07
N ALA A 92 5.35 0.18 -0.42
CA ALA A 92 5.00 0.46 -1.82
C ALA A 92 6.04 -0.07 -2.81
N LEU A 93 7.33 0.00 -2.46
CA LEU A 93 8.41 -0.59 -3.27
C LEU A 93 8.37 -2.13 -3.37
N ARG A 94 7.63 -2.77 -2.46
CA ARG A 94 7.49 -4.23 -2.38
C ARG A 94 6.13 -4.71 -2.87
N ALA A 95 5.17 -3.80 -3.07
CA ALA A 95 3.91 -4.13 -3.69
C ALA A 95 4.21 -4.78 -5.05
N PRO A 96 3.53 -5.89 -5.39
CA PRO A 96 3.62 -6.43 -6.73
C PRO A 96 3.30 -5.30 -7.71
N ALA A 97 4.00 -5.24 -8.84
CA ALA A 97 3.58 -4.38 -9.93
C ALA A 97 2.21 -4.89 -10.39
N GLU A 98 1.14 -4.37 -9.79
CA GLU A 98 -0.16 -4.39 -10.43
C GLU A 98 0.05 -3.62 -11.72
N SER A 99 0.22 -4.35 -12.83
CA SER A 99 -0.04 -3.79 -14.14
C SER A 99 -1.46 -3.24 -14.05
N PRO A 100 -1.68 -1.92 -14.16
CA PRO A 100 -2.98 -1.48 -14.56
C PRO A 100 -3.09 -1.96 -16.00
N GLU A 101 -3.66 -3.14 -16.22
CA GLU A 101 -4.46 -3.30 -17.42
C GLU A 101 -5.54 -2.24 -17.25
N PRO A 102 -5.51 -1.12 -17.98
CA PRO A 102 -6.73 -0.35 -18.06
C PRO A 102 -7.76 -1.33 -18.62
N ASP A 103 -8.89 -1.49 -17.94
CA ASP A 103 -10.07 -2.03 -18.60
C ASP A 103 -10.28 -1.17 -19.86
N ALA A 104 -9.77 -1.68 -20.99
CA ALA A 104 -9.94 -1.12 -22.31
C ALA A 104 -11.35 -1.49 -22.78
N ASP A 105 -12.34 -1.12 -21.97
CA ASP A 105 -13.75 -1.09 -22.32
C ASP A 105 -14.33 0.33 -22.16
N TRP A 106 -13.45 1.34 -22.09
CA TRP A 106 -13.82 2.69 -22.49
C TRP A 106 -13.89 2.74 -24.02
N CYS A 107 -15.00 2.30 -24.60
CA CYS A 107 -15.42 2.81 -25.89
C CYS A 107 -15.82 4.28 -25.68
N PRO A 108 -15.07 5.29 -26.18
CA PRO A 108 -15.65 6.61 -26.31
C PRO A 108 -16.73 6.50 -27.37
N ALA A 109 -17.98 6.63 -26.95
CA ALA A 109 -19.12 6.78 -27.85
C ALA A 109 -18.87 7.98 -28.76
N ASP A 110 -18.43 7.68 -29.99
CA ASP A 110 -18.71 8.37 -31.24
C ASP A 110 -19.11 9.87 -31.15
N ASP A 111 -18.20 10.72 -30.67
CA ASP A 111 -18.36 12.18 -30.77
C ASP A 111 -18.17 12.70 -32.21
N ARG A 112 -17.67 11.86 -33.12
CA ARG A 112 -17.49 12.20 -34.54
C ARG A 112 -18.83 12.29 -35.28
N ALA A 113 -19.84 11.51 -34.86
CA ALA A 113 -21.19 11.58 -35.41
C ALA A 113 -21.93 12.87 -35.04
N ARG A 114 -21.60 13.50 -33.88
CA ARG A 114 -22.27 14.72 -33.41
C ARG A 114 -21.75 15.99 -34.10
N SER A 115 -20.47 16.04 -34.48
CA SER A 115 -19.89 17.19 -35.17
C SER A 115 -20.31 17.32 -36.65
N ALA A 116 -20.67 16.22 -37.32
CA ALA A 116 -21.17 16.27 -38.70
C ALA A 116 -22.61 16.80 -38.81
N ALA A 117 -23.46 16.51 -37.82
CA ALA A 117 -24.85 16.97 -37.80
C ALA A 117 -24.96 18.48 -37.52
N ALA A 118 -24.04 19.06 -36.73
CA ALA A 118 -24.03 20.49 -36.42
C ALA A 118 -23.65 21.37 -37.63
N LEU A 119 -22.84 20.86 -38.56
CA LEU A 119 -22.46 21.60 -39.78
C LEU A 119 -23.56 21.66 -40.85
N MET A 120 -24.53 20.73 -40.82
CA MET A 120 -25.64 20.71 -41.79
C MET A 120 -26.83 21.59 -41.40
N HIS A 121 -26.92 22.07 -40.15
CA HIS A 121 -28.01 22.95 -39.69
C HIS A 121 -27.67 24.45 -39.67
N GLY A 122 -26.40 24.82 -39.89
CA GLY A 122 -25.95 26.21 -39.87
C GLY A 122 -26.06 26.98 -41.19
N MET A 123 -26.44 26.35 -42.31
CA MET A 123 -26.34 26.94 -43.66
C MET A 123 -27.67 27.44 -44.25
N ARG A 124 -28.60 27.94 -43.42
CA ARG A 124 -29.82 28.61 -43.90
C ARG A 124 -30.15 29.88 -43.12
N CYS A 125 -29.29 30.89 -43.20
CA CYS A 125 -29.64 32.29 -42.88
C CYS A 125 -28.55 33.20 -43.47
N PHE A 126 -28.56 33.44 -44.79
CA PHE A 126 -28.08 34.69 -45.41
C PHE A 126 -28.32 34.62 -46.93
N ALA A 127 -29.47 35.11 -47.37
CA ALA A 127 -29.66 35.60 -48.73
C ALA A 127 -30.81 36.62 -48.71
N ALA A 128 -30.42 37.88 -48.91
CA ALA A 128 -31.14 39.05 -49.43
C ALA A 128 -32.58 39.32 -48.96
#